data_AF-A0A077KHU7-F1
#
_entry.id   AF-A0A077KHU7-F1
#
_cell.length_a   1.000
_cell.length_b   1.000
_cell.length_c   1.000
_cell.angle_alpha   90.00
_cell.angle_beta   90.00
_cell.angle_gamma   90.00
#
_symmetry.space_group_name_H-M   'P 1'
#
loop_
_entity.id
_entity.type
_entity.pdbx_description
1 polymer ?
#
loop_
_entity_poly.entity_id
_entity_poly.type
_entity_poly.pdbx_seq_one_letter_code
_entity_poly.pdbx_strand_id
1 'polypeptide(L)'
;MKIEQRYFESLLEEGSEEFELIFRSLFKEKYENLYALLEDTDAFNEPMICSAFSTEINIPVEQMVLGFLEPIPSKINAISNKHGVVHIPKVGYFYTNEPNENLEIRIKNNTSFTVFKSDREIALVSFKEEVYISDTDIEICRSEDESIIQFFPDQTENIELEKGLEKSVLHLNNAYHLIKKHTPFYAEWLNYTMRRIVLFTSSQLNSFASICTLNNAYINLNNEKVSDIFFLEEITHQCGHALFYPMSIDRDKLFIMDYTTPMSHFSGIETDDRDLINAFYSFFPQYTGNYIFDVILDNEENLDEDSRLELIGRYAFRMYKYGLGIYQYQEYSDRILSEYGKEMFAIFREGYEKLYEKRKELFDSLDIKDQVYVFDLEKFKSKNLQKTI
;
A
#
# COMPACT_ATOMS: atom_id res chain seq x y z
N MET A 1 -17.42 6.90 16.33
CA MET A 1 -16.82 5.96 15.36
C MET A 1 -17.74 5.57 14.20
N LYS A 2 -19.01 5.18 14.44
CA LYS A 2 -19.91 4.84 13.32
C LYS A 2 -20.21 6.01 12.36
N ILE A 3 -20.13 7.26 12.83
CA ILE A 3 -20.37 8.46 12.02
C ILE A 3 -19.13 8.75 11.17
N GLU A 4 -17.96 8.74 11.80
CA GLU A 4 -16.64 8.93 11.18
C GLU A 4 -16.36 7.84 10.13
N GLN A 5 -16.73 6.59 10.42
CA GLN A 5 -16.65 5.48 9.45
C GLN A 5 -17.47 5.79 8.19
N ARG A 6 -18.76 6.14 8.33
CA ARG A 6 -19.62 6.46 7.17
C ARG A 6 -19.13 7.66 6.39
N TYR A 7 -18.53 8.64 7.06
CA TYR A 7 -17.93 9.80 6.40
C TYR A 7 -16.79 9.38 5.47
N PHE A 8 -15.81 8.61 5.97
CA PHE A 8 -14.69 8.14 5.14
C PHE A 8 -15.12 7.12 4.09
N GLU A 9 -16.13 6.28 4.37
CA GLU A 9 -16.72 5.35 3.41
C GLU A 9 -17.30 6.08 2.19
N SER A 10 -18.10 7.14 2.41
CA SER A 10 -18.63 7.99 1.33
C SER A 10 -17.51 8.61 0.48
N LEU A 11 -16.47 9.14 1.14
CA LEU A 11 -15.33 9.73 0.44
C LEU A 11 -14.53 8.70 -0.35
N LEU A 12 -14.41 7.48 0.16
CA LEU A 12 -13.73 6.39 -0.52
C LEU A 12 -14.48 5.98 -1.78
N GLU A 13 -15.78 5.74 -1.66
CA GLU A 13 -16.64 5.38 -2.79
C GLU A 13 -16.62 6.45 -3.88
N GLU A 14 -16.91 7.71 -3.52
CA GLU A 14 -16.92 8.84 -4.46
C GLU A 14 -15.55 9.04 -5.13
N GLY A 15 -14.47 8.98 -4.35
CA GLY A 15 -13.12 9.17 -4.86
C GLY A 15 -12.62 8.03 -5.73
N SER A 16 -12.98 6.78 -5.40
CA SER A 16 -12.65 5.62 -6.21
C SER A 16 -13.41 5.62 -7.54
N GLU A 17 -14.69 5.96 -7.53
CA GLU A 17 -15.49 6.12 -8.76
C GLU A 17 -14.91 7.20 -9.69
N GLU A 18 -14.48 8.34 -9.12
CA GLU A 18 -13.87 9.43 -9.89
C GLU A 18 -12.51 9.02 -10.48
N PHE A 19 -11.65 8.33 -9.72
CA PHE A 19 -10.41 7.79 -10.28
C PHE A 19 -10.66 6.78 -11.40
N GLU A 20 -11.62 5.88 -11.21
CA GLU A 20 -11.99 4.91 -12.24
C GLU A 20 -12.48 5.61 -13.51
N LEU A 21 -13.31 6.65 -13.39
CA LEU A 21 -13.79 7.47 -14.51
C LEU A 21 -12.63 8.14 -15.26
N ILE A 22 -11.65 8.68 -14.53
CA ILE A 22 -10.45 9.29 -15.11
C ILE A 22 -9.69 8.26 -15.95
N PHE A 23 -9.38 7.09 -15.38
CA PHE A 23 -8.63 6.06 -16.12
C PHE A 23 -9.41 5.47 -17.27
N ARG A 24 -10.72 5.25 -17.12
CA ARG A 24 -11.60 4.84 -18.23
C ARG A 24 -11.55 5.83 -19.37
N SER A 25 -11.61 7.13 -19.07
CA SER A 25 -11.58 8.20 -20.07
C SER A 25 -10.24 8.24 -20.81
N LEU A 26 -9.13 8.24 -20.07
CA LEU A 26 -7.77 8.22 -20.63
C LEU A 26 -7.52 6.95 -21.47
N PHE A 27 -7.99 5.80 -20.99
CA PHE A 27 -7.85 4.53 -21.67
C PHE A 27 -8.67 4.47 -22.95
N LYS A 28 -9.92 4.95 -22.92
CA LYS A 28 -10.78 5.02 -24.11
C LYS A 28 -10.20 5.91 -25.20
N GLU A 29 -9.63 7.06 -24.83
CA GLU A 29 -9.01 8.00 -25.77
C GLU A 29 -7.81 7.37 -26.50
N LYS A 30 -6.98 6.60 -25.77
CA LYS A 30 -5.73 6.04 -26.29
C LYS A 30 -5.89 4.63 -26.90
N TYR A 31 -6.84 3.84 -26.43
CA TYR A 31 -7.00 2.41 -26.75
C TYR A 31 -8.47 2.02 -26.99
N GLU A 32 -9.20 2.78 -27.81
CA GLU A 32 -10.65 2.63 -28.06
C GLU A 32 -11.09 1.16 -28.31
N ASN A 33 -10.37 0.42 -29.16
CA ASN A 33 -10.72 -0.98 -29.47
C ASN A 33 -10.60 -1.90 -28.25
N LEU A 34 -9.59 -1.69 -27.40
CA LEU A 34 -9.36 -2.50 -26.21
C LEU A 34 -10.32 -2.09 -25.09
N TYR A 35 -10.63 -0.80 -24.98
CA TYR A 35 -11.65 -0.28 -24.07
C TYR A 35 -13.00 -0.96 -24.31
N ALA A 36 -13.45 -1.07 -25.55
CA ALA A 36 -14.73 -1.70 -25.89
C ALA A 36 -14.82 -3.17 -25.46
N LEU A 37 -13.69 -3.85 -25.27
CA LEU A 37 -13.65 -5.23 -24.76
C LEU A 37 -13.67 -5.30 -23.22
N LEU A 38 -13.25 -4.23 -22.55
CA LEU A 38 -13.03 -4.17 -21.11
C LEU A 38 -14.07 -3.32 -20.38
N GLU A 39 -14.98 -2.64 -21.08
CA GLU A 39 -15.91 -1.66 -20.49
C GLU A 39 -16.67 -2.20 -19.26
N ASP A 40 -17.03 -3.48 -19.27
CA ASP A 40 -17.76 -4.13 -18.18
C ASP A 40 -16.86 -4.91 -17.18
N THR A 41 -15.54 -4.74 -17.22
CA THR A 41 -14.59 -5.41 -16.32
C THR A 41 -14.03 -4.47 -15.26
N ASP A 42 -13.37 -5.04 -14.25
CA ASP A 42 -12.63 -4.33 -13.20
C ASP A 42 -11.19 -3.98 -13.61
N ALA A 43 -10.82 -4.16 -14.88
CA ALA A 43 -9.47 -3.90 -15.39
C ALA A 43 -9.00 -2.47 -15.11
N PHE A 44 -9.90 -1.48 -15.07
CA PHE A 44 -9.56 -0.08 -14.83
C PHE A 44 -9.08 0.21 -13.40
N ASN A 45 -9.24 -0.74 -12.49
CA ASN A 45 -8.66 -0.71 -11.15
C ASN A 45 -7.27 -1.36 -11.07
N GLU A 46 -6.77 -1.94 -12.18
CA GLU A 46 -5.44 -2.53 -12.26
C GLU A 46 -4.36 -1.45 -12.03
N PRO A 47 -3.50 -1.60 -11.00
CA PRO A 47 -2.47 -0.63 -10.65
C PRO A 47 -1.55 -0.24 -11.81
N MET A 48 -1.24 -1.19 -12.71
CA MET A 48 -0.39 -0.92 -13.87
C MET A 48 -0.99 0.08 -14.86
N ILE A 49 -2.32 0.20 -14.93
CA ILE A 49 -2.96 1.23 -15.76
C ILE A 49 -2.65 2.63 -15.23
N CYS A 50 -2.72 2.82 -13.90
CA CYS A 50 -2.35 4.09 -13.27
C CYS A 50 -0.89 4.46 -13.59
N SER A 51 0.03 3.49 -13.48
CA SER A 51 1.42 3.68 -13.85
C SER A 51 1.61 4.00 -15.33
N ALA A 52 0.88 3.34 -16.23
CA ALA A 52 0.96 3.58 -17.68
C ALA A 52 0.60 5.01 -18.09
N PHE A 53 -0.24 5.70 -17.30
CA PHE A 53 -0.63 7.10 -17.55
C PHE A 53 0.16 8.11 -16.73
N SER A 54 0.70 7.71 -15.60
CA SER A 54 1.43 8.61 -14.69
C SER A 54 2.93 8.62 -14.95
N THR A 55 3.47 7.57 -15.60
CA THR A 55 4.89 7.24 -15.60
C THR A 55 5.30 6.54 -16.90
N GLU A 56 6.59 6.55 -17.22
CA GLU A 56 7.12 5.82 -18.37
C GLU A 56 7.43 4.36 -17.97
N ILE A 57 6.51 3.45 -18.28
CA ILE A 57 6.73 2.00 -18.17
C ILE A 57 6.83 1.37 -19.57
N ASN A 58 7.60 0.30 -19.68
CA ASN A 58 7.92 -0.37 -20.95
C ASN A 58 7.12 -1.67 -21.16
N ILE A 59 6.03 -1.84 -20.42
CA ILE A 59 5.09 -2.96 -20.59
C ILE A 59 3.97 -2.55 -21.57
N PRO A 60 3.58 -3.42 -22.53
CA PRO A 60 2.44 -3.18 -23.39
C PRO A 60 1.14 -3.13 -22.59
N VAL A 61 0.23 -2.21 -22.91
CA VAL A 61 -1.05 -2.09 -22.21
C VAL A 61 -1.88 -3.37 -22.32
N GLU A 62 -1.81 -4.08 -23.44
CA GLU A 62 -2.44 -5.39 -23.62
C GLU A 62 -2.00 -6.39 -22.55
N GLN A 63 -0.71 -6.39 -22.18
CA GLN A 63 -0.17 -7.27 -21.15
C GLN A 63 -0.82 -7.00 -19.77
N MET A 64 -1.16 -5.74 -19.50
CA MET A 64 -1.74 -5.31 -18.22
C MET A 64 -3.21 -5.70 -18.07
N VAL A 65 -3.95 -5.84 -19.18
CA VAL A 65 -5.43 -5.89 -19.12
C VAL A 65 -6.06 -7.13 -19.74
N LEU A 66 -5.38 -7.84 -20.65
CA LEU A 66 -6.02 -8.96 -21.37
C LEU A 66 -6.35 -10.16 -20.49
N GLY A 67 -5.76 -10.27 -19.31
CA GLY A 67 -6.12 -11.31 -18.34
C GLY A 67 -7.48 -11.10 -17.67
N PHE A 68 -8.06 -9.89 -17.77
CA PHE A 68 -9.41 -9.58 -17.26
C PHE A 68 -10.53 -9.96 -18.23
N LEU A 69 -10.21 -10.43 -19.44
CA LEU A 69 -11.21 -10.83 -20.42
C LEU A 69 -11.68 -12.27 -20.17
N GLU A 70 -12.98 -12.50 -20.34
CA GLU A 70 -13.54 -13.85 -20.39
C GLU A 70 -14.22 -14.11 -21.76
N PRO A 71 -13.70 -15.06 -22.57
CA PRO A 71 -12.50 -15.86 -22.35
C PRO A 71 -11.20 -15.05 -22.59
N ILE A 72 -10.14 -15.43 -21.87
CA ILE A 72 -8.80 -14.86 -22.07
C ILE A 72 -8.35 -15.15 -23.51
N PRO A 73 -7.77 -14.17 -24.24
CA PRO A 73 -7.25 -14.39 -25.58
C PRO A 73 -6.24 -15.54 -25.65
N SER A 74 -6.34 -16.38 -26.68
CA SER A 74 -5.41 -17.50 -26.88
C SER A 74 -3.98 -17.07 -27.18
N LYS A 75 -3.75 -15.77 -27.44
CA LYS A 75 -2.45 -15.18 -27.74
C LYS A 75 -2.35 -13.81 -27.08
N ILE A 76 -1.29 -13.60 -26.31
CA ILE A 76 -0.96 -12.33 -25.67
C ILE A 76 0.49 -12.00 -26.01
N ASN A 77 0.73 -10.79 -26.53
CA ASN A 77 2.08 -10.26 -26.69
C ASN A 77 2.49 -9.59 -25.37
N ALA A 78 3.71 -9.84 -24.92
CA ALA A 78 4.20 -9.36 -23.65
C ALA A 78 5.69 -9.03 -23.73
N ILE A 79 6.18 -8.24 -22.78
CA ILE A 79 7.59 -7.96 -22.56
C ILE A 79 7.98 -8.55 -21.21
N SER A 80 9.07 -9.32 -21.20
CA SER A 80 9.65 -9.81 -19.95
C SER A 80 10.45 -8.71 -19.26
N ASN A 81 10.41 -8.67 -17.93
CA ASN A 81 11.23 -7.72 -17.17
C ASN A 81 12.73 -8.07 -17.23
N LYS A 82 13.56 -7.29 -16.53
CA LYS A 82 15.03 -7.46 -16.48
C LYS A 82 15.48 -8.83 -15.93
N HIS A 83 14.58 -9.58 -15.30
CA HIS A 83 14.81 -10.93 -14.79
C HIS A 83 14.22 -12.04 -15.66
N GLY A 84 13.66 -11.69 -16.83
CA GLY A 84 13.04 -12.67 -17.73
C GLY A 84 11.65 -13.12 -17.31
N VAL A 85 10.96 -12.36 -16.45
CA VAL A 85 9.61 -12.69 -15.98
C VAL A 85 8.57 -11.86 -16.73
N VAL A 86 7.54 -12.53 -17.25
CA VAL A 86 6.31 -11.88 -17.73
C VAL A 86 5.23 -12.10 -16.69
N HIS A 87 4.56 -11.02 -16.29
CA HIS A 87 3.33 -11.08 -15.49
C HIS A 87 2.13 -10.70 -16.35
N ILE A 88 1.10 -11.55 -16.34
CA ILE A 88 -0.22 -11.28 -16.91
C ILE A 88 -1.22 -11.29 -15.73
N PRO A 89 -1.84 -10.15 -15.37
CA PRO A 89 -2.80 -10.08 -14.26
C PRO A 89 -3.93 -11.10 -14.42
N LYS A 90 -4.40 -11.69 -13.32
CA LYS A 90 -5.45 -12.74 -13.29
C LYS A 90 -5.07 -14.05 -13.98
N VAL A 91 -3.82 -14.19 -14.45
CA VAL A 91 -3.30 -15.40 -15.08
C VAL A 91 -2.08 -15.93 -14.34
N GLY A 92 -1.04 -15.10 -14.15
CA GLY A 92 0.17 -15.48 -13.42
C GLY A 92 1.48 -15.06 -14.06
N TYR A 93 2.54 -15.70 -13.57
CA TYR A 93 3.94 -15.35 -13.83
C TYR A 93 4.62 -16.40 -14.70
N PHE A 94 5.23 -15.97 -15.80
CA PHE A 94 5.98 -16.80 -16.72
C PHE A 94 7.47 -16.46 -16.59
N TYR A 95 8.22 -17.34 -15.95
CA TYR A 95 9.66 -17.23 -15.77
C TYR A 95 10.37 -17.83 -16.97
N THR A 96 11.18 -17.02 -17.64
CA THR A 96 11.95 -17.39 -18.83
C THR A 96 13.43 -17.06 -18.64
N ASN A 97 14.27 -17.49 -19.58
CA ASN A 97 15.68 -17.12 -19.66
C ASN A 97 15.92 -15.92 -20.60
N GLU A 98 14.88 -15.18 -20.97
CA GLU A 98 14.92 -14.11 -21.97
C GLU A 98 14.55 -12.77 -21.29
N PRO A 99 15.50 -12.03 -20.70
CA PRO A 99 15.23 -10.77 -20.01
C PRO A 99 15.07 -9.59 -20.98
N ASN A 100 14.11 -8.68 -20.72
CA ASN A 100 13.82 -7.50 -21.53
C ASN A 100 13.50 -7.82 -23.00
N GLU A 101 12.75 -8.90 -23.23
CA GLU A 101 12.46 -9.41 -24.58
C GLU A 101 10.98 -9.40 -24.90
N ASN A 102 10.66 -9.22 -26.18
CA ASN A 102 9.30 -9.35 -26.69
C ASN A 102 8.95 -10.83 -26.84
N LEU A 103 7.92 -11.26 -26.12
CA LEU A 103 7.45 -12.63 -26.05
C LEU A 103 5.99 -12.73 -26.48
N GLU A 104 5.63 -13.88 -27.02
CA GLU A 104 4.26 -14.25 -27.33
C GLU A 104 3.84 -15.44 -26.47
N ILE A 105 2.86 -15.23 -25.60
CA ILE A 105 2.27 -16.28 -24.77
C ILE A 105 1.05 -16.83 -25.51
N ARG A 106 1.08 -18.13 -25.83
CA ARG A 106 -0.06 -18.87 -26.39
C ARG A 106 -0.72 -19.69 -25.30
N ILE A 107 -1.96 -19.36 -24.98
CA ILE A 107 -2.76 -20.03 -23.95
C ILE A 107 -3.64 -21.07 -24.65
N LYS A 108 -3.44 -22.35 -24.32
CA LYS A 108 -4.28 -23.46 -24.82
C LYS A 108 -5.47 -23.72 -23.90
N ASN A 109 -5.24 -23.61 -22.59
CA ASN A 109 -6.23 -23.66 -21.52
C ASN A 109 -5.59 -23.06 -20.25
N ASN A 110 -6.35 -23.00 -19.15
CA ASN A 110 -5.94 -22.35 -17.89
C ASN A 110 -4.63 -22.89 -17.28
N THR A 111 -4.14 -24.07 -17.69
CA THR A 111 -2.92 -24.68 -17.14
C THR A 111 -1.87 -25.03 -18.20
N SER A 112 -2.13 -24.74 -19.48
CA SER A 112 -1.25 -25.10 -20.59
C SER A 112 -0.97 -23.90 -21.49
N PHE A 113 0.30 -23.51 -21.49
CA PHE A 113 0.83 -22.37 -22.22
C PHE A 113 2.10 -22.75 -22.97
N THR A 114 2.38 -22.03 -24.05
CA THR A 114 3.67 -22.04 -24.73
C THR A 114 4.12 -20.62 -24.99
N VAL A 115 5.41 -20.34 -24.81
CA VAL A 115 5.97 -18.99 -24.98
C VAL A 115 6.92 -18.98 -26.17
N PHE A 116 6.83 -17.95 -27.00
CA PHE A 116 7.65 -17.80 -28.20
C PHE A 116 8.43 -16.49 -28.18
N LYS A 117 9.65 -16.53 -28.73
CA LYS A 117 10.45 -15.36 -29.10
C LYS A 117 10.71 -15.43 -30.61
N SER A 118 10.21 -14.47 -31.38
CA SER A 118 10.37 -14.44 -32.85
C SER A 118 10.03 -15.79 -33.52
N ASP A 119 8.84 -16.33 -33.23
CA ASP A 119 8.33 -17.63 -33.70
C ASP A 119 9.08 -18.88 -33.22
N ARG A 120 10.12 -18.73 -32.39
CA ARG A 120 10.81 -19.86 -31.75
C ARG A 120 10.24 -20.12 -30.36
N GLU A 121 9.81 -21.35 -30.12
CA GLU A 121 9.35 -21.78 -28.80
C GLU A 121 10.49 -21.78 -27.78
N ILE A 122 10.22 -21.21 -26.59
CA ILE A 122 11.11 -21.21 -25.44
C ILE A 122 10.85 -22.50 -24.66
N ALA A 123 11.84 -23.39 -24.62
CA ALA A 123 11.67 -24.74 -24.05
C ALA A 123 11.59 -24.77 -22.51
N LEU A 124 12.14 -23.76 -21.84
CA LEU A 124 12.26 -23.72 -20.37
C LEU A 124 11.48 -22.53 -19.82
N VAL A 125 10.16 -22.69 -19.75
CA VAL A 125 9.27 -21.74 -19.08
C VAL A 125 8.73 -22.37 -17.82
N SER A 126 8.93 -21.70 -16.70
CA SER A 126 8.29 -22.06 -15.43
C SER A 126 7.12 -21.11 -15.19
N PHE A 127 5.95 -21.66 -14.88
CA PHE A 127 4.78 -20.87 -14.57
C PHE A 127 4.47 -20.94 -13.08
N LYS A 128 4.07 -19.80 -12.53
CA LYS A 128 3.55 -19.72 -11.16
C LYS A 128 2.25 -18.93 -11.18
N GLU A 129 1.25 -19.50 -10.53
CA GLU A 129 0.01 -18.79 -10.25
C GLU A 129 0.28 -17.59 -9.32
N GLU A 130 -0.60 -16.60 -9.43
CA GLU A 130 -0.63 -15.46 -8.52
C GLU A 130 -0.91 -15.93 -7.09
N VAL A 131 -0.38 -15.20 -6.13
CA VAL A 131 -0.65 -15.43 -4.71
C VAL A 131 -1.52 -14.29 -4.23
N TYR A 132 -2.51 -14.61 -3.42
CA TYR A 132 -3.44 -13.64 -2.88
C TYR A 132 -3.44 -13.67 -1.36
N ILE A 133 -3.83 -12.54 -0.75
CA ILE A 133 -4.29 -12.57 0.64
C ILE A 133 -5.58 -13.39 0.69
N SER A 134 -5.65 -14.30 1.66
CA SER A 134 -6.76 -15.25 1.80
C SER A 134 -8.11 -14.53 1.89
N ASP A 135 -9.09 -15.02 1.13
CA ASP A 135 -10.43 -14.44 1.00
C ASP A 135 -10.47 -13.02 0.38
N THR A 136 -9.49 -12.66 -0.44
CA THR A 136 -9.45 -11.36 -1.14
C THR A 136 -8.95 -11.51 -2.57
N ASP A 137 -9.11 -10.44 -3.36
CA ASP A 137 -8.48 -10.29 -4.68
C ASP A 137 -7.17 -9.48 -4.63
N ILE A 138 -6.58 -9.30 -3.43
CA ILE A 138 -5.33 -8.54 -3.24
C ILE A 138 -4.14 -9.47 -3.53
N GLU A 139 -3.49 -9.25 -4.65
CA GLU A 139 -2.31 -9.98 -5.10
C GLU A 139 -1.10 -9.69 -4.20
N ILE A 140 -0.25 -10.68 -3.95
CA ILE A 140 1.07 -10.53 -3.36
C ILE A 140 2.11 -10.81 -4.45
N CYS A 141 2.84 -9.78 -4.88
CA CYS A 141 3.71 -9.88 -6.03
C CYS A 141 4.87 -10.85 -5.85
N ARG A 142 5.13 -11.64 -6.90
CA ARG A 142 6.24 -12.59 -6.96
C ARG A 142 7.46 -12.10 -7.74
N SER A 143 7.30 -11.03 -8.51
CA SER A 143 8.35 -10.51 -9.40
C SER A 143 8.32 -9.00 -9.44
N GLU A 144 9.40 -8.43 -9.99
CA GLU A 144 9.58 -7.00 -10.06
C GLU A 144 8.57 -6.43 -11.02
N ASP A 145 7.70 -5.61 -10.43
CA ASP A 145 6.72 -4.81 -11.12
C ASP A 145 7.42 -3.54 -11.62
N GLU A 146 7.38 -3.25 -12.93
CA GLU A 146 8.05 -2.06 -13.49
C GLU A 146 7.59 -0.75 -12.85
N SER A 147 6.38 -0.73 -12.27
CA SER A 147 5.88 0.43 -11.53
C SER A 147 6.74 0.77 -10.31
N ILE A 148 7.50 -0.18 -9.74
CA ILE A 148 8.36 0.10 -8.59
C ILE A 148 9.65 0.83 -9.00
N ILE A 149 10.15 0.59 -10.21
CA ILE A 149 11.49 1.00 -10.66
C ILE A 149 11.65 2.52 -10.63
N GLN A 150 10.59 3.25 -10.95
CA GLN A 150 10.57 4.71 -10.95
C GLN A 150 10.91 5.36 -9.60
N PHE A 151 10.70 4.63 -8.49
CA PHE A 151 10.89 5.18 -7.15
C PHE A 151 12.33 5.04 -6.66
N PHE A 152 13.16 4.26 -7.35
CA PHE A 152 14.56 4.04 -6.96
C PHE A 152 15.45 5.17 -7.49
N PRO A 153 16.15 5.92 -6.61
CA PRO A 153 17.09 6.96 -7.02
C PRO A 153 18.26 6.40 -7.84
N ASP A 154 18.73 5.20 -7.46
CA ASP A 154 19.74 4.45 -8.19
C ASP A 154 19.14 3.16 -8.76
N GLN A 155 18.87 3.18 -10.06
CA GLN A 155 18.30 2.05 -10.80
C GLN A 155 19.24 0.83 -10.91
N THR A 156 20.41 0.87 -10.27
CA THR A 156 21.35 -0.26 -10.22
C THR A 156 21.16 -1.18 -9.01
N GLU A 157 20.34 -0.81 -8.02
CA GLU A 157 20.05 -1.72 -6.90
C GLU A 157 19.30 -2.96 -7.37
N ASN A 158 19.71 -4.11 -6.83
CA ASN A 158 19.05 -5.38 -7.11
C ASN A 158 17.91 -5.57 -6.10
N ILE A 159 16.66 -5.44 -6.57
CA ILE A 159 15.46 -5.60 -5.75
C ILE A 159 15.16 -7.10 -5.60
N GLU A 160 15.16 -7.60 -4.37
CA GLU A 160 14.81 -9.00 -4.09
C GLU A 160 13.36 -9.11 -3.61
N LEU A 161 12.53 -9.88 -4.33
CA LEU A 161 11.08 -10.00 -4.06
C LEU A 161 10.67 -11.42 -3.65
N GLU A 162 11.34 -12.45 -4.18
CA GLU A 162 10.89 -13.84 -4.04
C GLU A 162 11.43 -14.54 -2.79
N LYS A 163 12.60 -14.12 -2.26
CA LYS A 163 13.22 -14.81 -1.12
C LYS A 163 12.38 -14.63 0.13
N GLY A 164 11.90 -15.74 0.69
CA GLY A 164 11.12 -15.74 1.93
C GLY A 164 9.65 -15.40 1.76
N LEU A 165 9.15 -15.29 0.51
CA LEU A 165 7.76 -14.94 0.21
C LEU A 165 6.76 -15.82 0.98
N GLU A 166 6.95 -17.13 1.03
CA GLU A 166 6.03 -18.05 1.72
C GLU A 166 5.87 -17.73 3.21
N LYS A 167 6.98 -17.42 3.91
CA LYS A 167 6.93 -17.05 5.33
C LYS A 167 6.25 -15.69 5.51
N SER A 168 6.54 -14.74 4.63
CA SER A 168 5.93 -13.41 4.67
C SER A 168 4.43 -13.45 4.39
N VAL A 169 4.00 -14.27 3.42
CA VAL A 169 2.58 -14.48 3.07
C VAL A 169 1.81 -15.03 4.26
N LEU A 170 2.38 -15.96 5.04
CA LEU A 170 1.72 -16.46 6.26
C LEU A 170 1.46 -15.34 7.28
N HIS A 171 2.49 -14.56 7.61
CA HIS A 171 2.36 -13.46 8.59
C HIS A 171 1.44 -12.35 8.10
N LEU A 172 1.47 -12.04 6.80
CA LEU A 172 0.59 -11.07 6.16
C LEU A 172 -0.88 -11.53 6.21
N ASN A 173 -1.15 -12.81 5.94
CA ASN A 173 -2.48 -13.40 6.09
C ASN A 173 -2.99 -13.32 7.53
N ASN A 174 -2.14 -13.63 8.51
CA ASN A 174 -2.51 -13.53 9.93
C ASN A 174 -2.83 -12.08 10.32
N ALA A 175 -2.02 -11.12 9.87
CA ALA A 175 -2.26 -9.70 10.10
C ALA A 175 -3.60 -9.25 9.51
N TYR A 176 -3.89 -9.62 8.26
CA TYR A 176 -5.18 -9.35 7.63
C TYR A 176 -6.34 -10.02 8.37
N HIS A 177 -6.16 -11.25 8.86
CA HIS A 177 -7.17 -11.93 9.66
C HIS A 177 -7.50 -11.19 10.96
N LEU A 178 -6.49 -10.64 11.65
CA LEU A 178 -6.71 -9.79 12.82
C LEU A 178 -7.55 -8.55 12.47
N ILE A 179 -7.25 -7.88 11.36
CA ILE A 179 -8.03 -6.73 10.84
C ILE A 179 -9.47 -7.16 10.53
N LYS A 180 -9.67 -8.23 9.77
CA LYS A 180 -11.00 -8.73 9.37
C LYS A 180 -11.84 -9.11 10.58
N LYS A 181 -11.23 -9.73 11.60
CA LYS A 181 -11.90 -10.16 12.83
C LYS A 181 -12.35 -8.98 13.70
N HIS A 182 -11.47 -7.99 13.89
CA HIS A 182 -11.67 -6.94 14.89
C HIS A 182 -12.18 -5.61 14.31
N THR A 183 -11.91 -5.35 13.04
CA THR A 183 -12.30 -4.13 12.32
C THR A 183 -12.78 -4.47 10.90
N PRO A 184 -13.91 -5.20 10.75
CA PRO A 184 -14.36 -5.70 9.45
C PRO A 184 -14.58 -4.62 8.41
N PHE A 185 -15.04 -3.42 8.81
CA PHE A 185 -15.22 -2.30 7.89
C PHE A 185 -13.90 -1.88 7.19
N TYR A 186 -12.77 -1.96 7.89
CA TYR A 186 -11.47 -1.61 7.29
C TYR A 186 -11.01 -2.72 6.34
N ALA A 187 -11.32 -3.99 6.65
CA ALA A 187 -11.09 -5.10 5.72
C ALA A 187 -11.95 -4.97 4.45
N GLU A 188 -13.19 -4.48 4.56
CA GLU A 188 -14.05 -4.16 3.43
C GLU A 188 -13.44 -3.05 2.56
N TRP A 189 -12.95 -1.96 3.18
CA TRP A 189 -12.24 -0.90 2.46
C TRP A 189 -10.98 -1.41 1.74
N LEU A 190 -10.17 -2.24 2.42
CA LEU A 190 -9.00 -2.87 1.81
C LEU A 190 -9.39 -3.71 0.58
N ASN A 191 -10.43 -4.53 0.67
CA ASN A 191 -10.88 -5.36 -0.45
C ASN A 191 -11.46 -4.54 -1.60
N TYR A 192 -12.15 -3.45 -1.28
CA TYR A 192 -12.71 -2.55 -2.28
C TYR A 192 -11.61 -1.87 -3.11
N THR A 193 -10.58 -1.35 -2.44
CA THR A 193 -9.57 -0.50 -3.08
C THR A 193 -8.31 -1.26 -3.49
N MET A 194 -7.71 -2.06 -2.60
CA MET A 194 -6.39 -2.64 -2.84
C MET A 194 -6.46 -3.73 -3.90
N ARG A 195 -5.44 -3.78 -4.76
CA ARG A 195 -5.27 -4.84 -5.76
C ARG A 195 -3.97 -5.60 -5.59
N ARG A 196 -2.93 -4.96 -5.05
CA ARG A 196 -1.62 -5.59 -4.94
C ARG A 196 -0.78 -5.06 -3.79
N ILE A 197 -0.04 -5.99 -3.16
CA ILE A 197 1.02 -5.72 -2.20
C ILE A 197 2.33 -6.26 -2.77
N VAL A 198 3.31 -5.39 -2.91
CA VAL A 198 4.66 -5.73 -3.38
C VAL A 198 5.59 -5.85 -2.17
N LEU A 199 6.07 -7.06 -1.91
CA LEU A 199 7.06 -7.30 -0.86
C LEU A 199 8.45 -7.22 -1.46
N PHE A 200 9.30 -6.35 -0.95
CA PHE A 200 10.63 -6.11 -1.51
C PHE A 200 11.71 -5.95 -0.46
N THR A 201 12.97 -6.04 -0.89
CA THR A 201 14.13 -5.75 -0.06
C THR A 201 14.96 -4.68 -0.75
N SER A 202 15.14 -3.53 -0.08
CA SER A 202 15.99 -2.42 -0.53
C SER A 202 16.67 -1.73 0.64
N SER A 203 17.89 -1.26 0.41
CA SER A 203 18.62 -0.37 1.33
C SER A 203 18.35 1.12 1.09
N GLN A 204 17.71 1.47 -0.03
CA GLN A 204 17.49 2.85 -0.46
C GLN A 204 16.09 3.38 -0.13
N LEU A 205 15.08 2.52 -0.17
CA LEU A 205 13.69 2.90 0.04
C LEU A 205 13.13 2.28 1.30
N ASN A 206 12.33 3.04 2.06
CA ASN A 206 11.44 2.47 3.07
C ASN A 206 10.19 1.88 2.40
N SER A 207 9.33 1.20 3.16
CA SER A 207 7.96 0.91 2.70
C SER A 207 7.23 2.20 2.31
N PHE A 208 6.40 2.12 1.28
CA PHE A 208 5.67 3.27 0.75
C PHE A 208 4.38 2.87 0.02
N ALA A 209 3.54 3.85 -0.25
CA ALA A 209 2.49 3.80 -1.26
C ALA A 209 2.58 5.10 -2.08
N SER A 210 2.10 5.09 -3.32
CA SER A 210 2.14 6.29 -4.17
C SER A 210 0.86 6.44 -4.95
N ILE A 211 0.44 7.69 -5.13
CA ILE A 211 -0.71 8.03 -5.96
C ILE A 211 -0.45 7.78 -7.46
N CYS A 212 0.82 7.60 -7.87
CA CYS A 212 1.18 7.20 -9.23
C CYS A 212 1.03 5.68 -9.47
N THR A 213 0.78 4.93 -8.39
CA THR A 213 0.58 3.48 -8.38
C THR A 213 -0.63 3.16 -7.50
N LEU A 214 -1.78 3.74 -7.85
CA LEU A 214 -3.02 3.53 -7.12
C LEU A 214 -3.30 2.04 -6.90
N ASN A 215 -3.94 1.74 -5.77
CA ASN A 215 -4.30 0.39 -5.35
C ASN A 215 -3.11 -0.55 -5.04
N ASN A 216 -1.87 -0.01 -5.02
CA ASN A 216 -0.65 -0.71 -4.56
C ASN A 216 -0.16 -0.24 -3.19
N ALA A 217 0.43 -1.19 -2.46
CA ALA A 217 1.31 -0.92 -1.33
C ALA A 217 2.64 -1.65 -1.52
N TYR A 218 3.74 -1.00 -1.15
CA TYR A 218 5.10 -1.54 -1.24
C TYR A 218 5.67 -1.69 0.17
N ILE A 219 5.98 -2.93 0.57
CA ILE A 219 6.46 -3.24 1.91
C ILE A 219 7.93 -3.69 1.81
N ASN A 220 8.82 -2.91 2.39
CA ASN A 220 10.23 -3.25 2.48
C ASN A 220 10.48 -4.19 3.67
N LEU A 221 11.14 -5.31 3.40
CA LEU A 221 11.50 -6.33 4.38
C LEU A 221 12.97 -6.23 4.81
N ASN A 222 13.72 -5.26 4.29
CA ASN A 222 15.16 -5.13 4.54
C ASN A 222 15.46 -4.89 6.03
N ASN A 223 16.22 -5.80 6.62
CA ASN A 223 16.58 -5.82 8.05
C ASN A 223 15.39 -5.90 9.03
N GLU A 224 14.20 -6.27 8.54
CA GLU A 224 13.01 -6.37 9.39
C GLU A 224 12.83 -7.77 9.98
N LYS A 225 12.41 -7.81 11.25
CA LYS A 225 11.93 -9.05 11.89
C LYS A 225 10.47 -9.25 11.51
N VAL A 226 10.24 -9.98 10.41
CA VAL A 226 8.89 -10.29 9.92
C VAL A 226 8.05 -11.02 11.00
N SER A 227 6.90 -10.44 11.33
CA SER A 227 5.89 -10.95 12.27
C SER A 227 4.48 -10.53 11.85
N ASP A 228 3.45 -11.08 12.49
CA ASP A 228 2.06 -10.70 12.26
C ASP A 228 1.83 -9.22 12.61
N ILE A 229 2.47 -8.73 13.67
CA ILE A 229 2.32 -7.35 14.13
C ILE A 229 3.10 -6.37 13.22
N PHE A 230 4.24 -6.77 12.69
CA PHE A 230 4.94 -6.01 11.64
C PHE A 230 4.00 -5.80 10.43
N PHE A 231 3.40 -6.87 9.89
CA PHE A 231 2.47 -6.70 8.76
C PHE A 231 1.19 -5.98 9.13
N LEU A 232 0.72 -6.07 10.37
CA LEU A 232 -0.42 -5.27 10.84
C LEU A 232 -0.10 -3.76 10.77
N GLU A 233 1.12 -3.36 11.15
CA GLU A 233 1.58 -1.98 10.97
C GLU A 233 1.65 -1.61 9.48
N GLU A 234 2.32 -2.42 8.67
CA GLU A 234 2.54 -2.12 7.25
C GLU A 234 1.24 -2.07 6.44
N ILE A 235 0.28 -2.97 6.69
CA ILE A 235 -1.05 -2.92 6.06
C ILE A 235 -1.76 -1.63 6.46
N THR A 236 -1.87 -1.35 7.76
CA THR A 236 -2.60 -0.15 8.22
C THR A 236 -1.93 1.17 7.84
N HIS A 237 -0.62 1.15 7.59
CA HIS A 237 0.13 2.32 7.16
C HIS A 237 0.10 2.49 5.64
N GLN A 238 0.67 1.54 4.89
CA GLN A 238 0.85 1.69 3.45
C GLN A 238 -0.47 1.55 2.69
N CYS A 239 -1.29 0.56 3.05
CA CYS A 239 -2.63 0.47 2.47
C CYS A 239 -3.52 1.61 2.98
N GLY A 240 -3.27 2.11 4.20
CA GLY A 240 -3.95 3.32 4.70
C GLY A 240 -3.71 4.55 3.83
N HIS A 241 -2.48 4.77 3.34
CA HIS A 241 -2.22 5.81 2.34
C HIS A 241 -2.97 5.56 1.03
N ALA A 242 -2.92 4.34 0.52
CA ALA A 242 -3.61 3.97 -0.72
C ALA A 242 -5.14 4.15 -0.64
N LEU A 243 -5.75 3.88 0.53
CA LEU A 243 -7.15 4.16 0.83
C LEU A 243 -7.44 5.67 0.90
N PHE A 244 -6.49 6.47 1.37
CA PHE A 244 -6.72 7.90 1.56
C PHE A 244 -6.60 8.71 0.26
N TYR A 245 -5.85 8.22 -0.73
CA TYR A 245 -5.76 8.87 -2.04
C TYR A 245 -7.13 9.16 -2.70
N PRO A 246 -8.05 8.19 -2.85
CA PRO A 246 -9.40 8.47 -3.33
C PRO A 246 -10.18 9.38 -2.38
N MET A 247 -10.12 9.16 -1.06
CA MET A 247 -10.85 9.98 -0.08
C MET A 247 -10.45 11.47 -0.11
N SER A 248 -9.26 11.77 -0.64
CA SER A 248 -8.65 13.09 -0.71
C SER A 248 -8.49 13.61 -2.15
N ILE A 249 -9.23 13.03 -3.11
CA ILE A 249 -9.08 13.34 -4.54
C ILE A 249 -9.23 14.83 -4.85
N ASP A 250 -10.16 15.51 -4.19
CA ASP A 250 -10.39 16.96 -4.31
C ASP A 250 -9.51 17.74 -3.33
N ARG A 251 -8.23 17.87 -3.70
CA ARG A 251 -7.20 18.52 -2.86
C ARG A 251 -7.46 20.01 -2.68
N ASP A 252 -8.06 20.66 -3.68
CA ASP A 252 -8.40 22.09 -3.61
C ASP A 252 -9.48 22.37 -2.57
N LYS A 253 -10.34 21.39 -2.27
CA LYS A 253 -11.24 21.49 -1.11
C LYS A 253 -10.54 21.39 0.23
N LEU A 254 -9.36 20.77 0.33
CA LEU A 254 -8.68 20.57 1.62
C LEU A 254 -7.89 21.81 2.08
N PHE A 255 -7.31 22.57 1.15
CA PHE A 255 -6.34 23.63 1.47
C PHE A 255 -6.79 25.01 0.98
N ILE A 256 -6.42 26.06 1.72
CA ILE A 256 -6.63 27.47 1.28
C ILE A 256 -5.53 27.92 0.31
N MET A 257 -4.46 27.14 0.21
CA MET A 257 -3.27 27.43 -0.59
C MET A 257 -2.82 26.21 -1.36
N ASP A 258 -1.82 26.40 -2.22
CA ASP A 258 -1.23 25.31 -3.00
C ASP A 258 -0.74 24.19 -2.06
N TYR A 259 -1.32 23.01 -2.22
CA TYR A 259 -1.05 21.83 -1.40
C TYR A 259 0.36 21.26 -1.62
N THR A 260 1.08 21.73 -2.64
CA THR A 260 2.51 21.41 -2.89
C THR A 260 3.46 22.37 -2.15
N THR A 261 2.93 23.33 -1.38
CA THR A 261 3.76 24.23 -0.58
C THR A 261 4.58 23.44 0.46
N PRO A 262 5.91 23.64 0.56
CA PRO A 262 6.74 22.95 1.55
C PRO A 262 6.35 23.26 2.99
N MET A 263 6.34 22.24 3.87
CA MET A 263 6.08 22.37 5.30
C MET A 263 7.13 23.25 6.00
N SER A 264 8.36 23.26 5.51
CA SER A 264 9.45 24.13 6.00
C SER A 264 9.10 25.62 5.98
N HIS A 265 8.19 26.05 5.10
CA HIS A 265 7.67 27.42 5.07
C HIS A 265 6.90 27.80 6.34
N PHE A 266 6.29 26.83 7.01
CA PHE A 266 5.50 27.02 8.23
C PHE A 266 6.30 26.67 9.48
N SER A 267 6.96 25.51 9.47
CA SER A 267 7.70 25.00 10.63
C SER A 267 9.03 25.71 10.87
N GLY A 268 9.60 26.36 9.84
CA GLY A 268 10.96 26.90 9.88
C GLY A 268 12.06 25.82 9.91
N ILE A 269 11.70 24.55 9.75
CA ILE A 269 12.64 23.43 9.72
C ILE A 269 13.06 23.21 8.27
N GLU A 270 14.27 23.67 7.91
CA GLU A 270 14.78 23.58 6.52
C GLU A 270 14.87 22.14 5.99
N THR A 271 15.01 21.17 6.89
CA THR A 271 15.09 19.73 6.54
C THR A 271 13.72 19.06 6.43
N ASP A 272 12.61 19.77 6.64
CA ASP A 272 11.26 19.24 6.40
C ASP A 272 10.94 19.38 4.91
N ASP A 273 11.23 18.32 4.16
CA ASP A 273 11.09 18.22 2.71
C ASP A 273 9.68 17.84 2.25
N ARG A 274 8.77 17.56 3.20
CA ARG A 274 7.37 17.28 2.92
C ARG A 274 6.66 18.55 2.47
N ASP A 275 5.70 18.40 1.57
CA ASP A 275 4.70 19.42 1.29
C ASP A 275 3.45 19.27 2.19
N LEU A 276 2.52 20.23 2.09
CA LEU A 276 1.28 20.23 2.89
C LEU A 276 0.48 18.94 2.71
N ILE A 277 0.34 18.46 1.47
CA ILE A 277 -0.45 17.27 1.14
C ILE A 277 0.18 16.01 1.72
N ASN A 278 1.49 15.80 1.57
CA ASN A 278 2.17 14.62 2.08
C ASN A 278 2.20 14.61 3.61
N ALA A 279 2.31 15.77 4.26
CA ALA A 279 2.15 15.87 5.69
C ALA A 279 0.73 15.51 6.14
N PHE A 280 -0.30 15.97 5.42
CA PHE A 280 -1.70 15.68 5.72
C PHE A 280 -2.07 14.20 5.50
N TYR A 281 -1.55 13.59 4.44
CA TYR A 281 -1.74 12.16 4.12
C TYR A 281 -1.28 11.23 5.24
N SER A 282 -0.35 11.68 6.09
CA SER A 282 0.10 10.88 7.23
C SER A 282 -0.97 10.67 8.31
N PHE A 283 -2.02 11.49 8.38
CA PHE A 283 -2.98 11.43 9.48
C PHE A 283 -3.97 10.27 9.37
N PHE A 284 -4.49 9.99 8.18
CA PHE A 284 -5.45 8.90 8.00
C PHE A 284 -4.89 7.51 8.38
N PRO A 285 -3.73 7.06 7.88
CA PRO A 285 -3.13 5.78 8.28
C PRO A 285 -2.74 5.76 9.76
N GLN A 286 -2.35 6.90 10.34
CA GLN A 286 -2.08 6.98 11.77
C GLN A 286 -3.36 6.81 12.58
N TYR A 287 -4.42 7.55 12.25
CA TYR A 287 -5.71 7.46 12.92
C TYR A 287 -6.29 6.03 12.87
N THR A 288 -6.45 5.49 11.65
CA THR A 288 -7.10 4.18 11.46
C THR A 288 -6.25 3.05 12.00
N GLY A 289 -4.94 3.05 11.76
CA GLY A 289 -4.05 2.02 12.30
C GLY A 289 -3.94 2.05 13.82
N ASN A 290 -3.86 3.22 14.44
CA ASN A 290 -3.87 3.33 15.90
C ASN A 290 -5.19 2.86 16.51
N TYR A 291 -6.31 3.16 15.85
CA TYR A 291 -7.62 2.62 16.23
C TYR A 291 -7.67 1.08 16.12
N ILE A 292 -7.16 0.50 15.03
CA ILE A 292 -7.09 -0.96 14.85
C ILE A 292 -6.24 -1.61 15.94
N PHE A 293 -5.09 -1.02 16.25
CA PHE A 293 -4.20 -1.49 17.32
C PHE A 293 -4.91 -1.45 18.68
N ASP A 294 -5.66 -0.38 18.95
CA ASP A 294 -6.47 -0.24 20.16
C ASP A 294 -7.51 -1.34 20.31
N VAL A 295 -8.24 -1.66 19.24
CA VAL A 295 -9.26 -2.70 19.25
C VAL A 295 -8.64 -4.08 19.42
N ILE A 296 -7.58 -4.40 18.68
CA ILE A 296 -6.91 -5.70 18.78
C ILE A 296 -6.34 -5.90 20.19
N LEU A 297 -5.72 -4.87 20.78
CA LEU A 297 -5.14 -4.97 22.12
C LEU A 297 -6.18 -5.26 23.21
N ASP A 298 -7.42 -4.79 23.03
CA ASP A 298 -8.55 -5.03 23.93
C ASP A 298 -9.24 -6.37 23.71
N ASN A 299 -9.28 -6.87 22.47
CA ASN A 299 -10.18 -7.96 22.08
C ASN A 299 -9.47 -9.24 21.60
N GLU A 300 -8.17 -9.19 21.27
CA GLU A 300 -7.41 -10.39 20.91
C GLU A 300 -6.72 -11.00 22.13
N GLU A 301 -7.29 -12.11 22.60
CA GLU A 301 -6.80 -12.85 23.76
C GLU A 301 -5.67 -13.83 23.40
N ASN A 302 -5.53 -14.22 22.12
CA ASN A 302 -4.59 -15.28 21.70
C ASN A 302 -3.24 -14.78 21.20
N LEU A 303 -2.91 -13.50 21.40
CA LEU A 303 -1.56 -13.01 21.13
C LEU A 303 -0.59 -13.64 22.14
N ASP A 304 0.48 -14.24 21.63
CA ASP A 304 1.61 -14.62 22.48
C ASP A 304 2.25 -13.36 23.11
N GLU A 305 3.05 -13.57 24.15
CA GLU A 305 3.66 -12.47 24.91
C GLU A 305 4.51 -11.54 24.04
N ASP A 306 5.27 -12.10 23.09
CA ASP A 306 6.15 -11.34 22.20
C ASP A 306 5.34 -10.50 21.22
N SER A 307 4.31 -11.08 20.61
CA SER A 307 3.37 -10.37 19.72
C SER A 307 2.62 -9.27 20.47
N ARG A 308 2.19 -9.51 21.71
CA ARG A 308 1.51 -8.49 22.53
C ARG A 308 2.45 -7.34 22.88
N LEU A 309 3.71 -7.64 23.24
CA LEU A 309 4.73 -6.62 23.52
C LEU A 309 5.07 -5.81 22.27
N GLU A 310 5.19 -6.45 21.11
CA GLU A 310 5.40 -5.76 19.84
C GLU A 310 4.25 -4.83 19.50
N LEU A 311 3.00 -5.29 19.68
CA LEU A 311 1.80 -4.48 19.44
C LEU A 311 1.80 -3.23 20.31
N ILE A 312 2.06 -3.38 21.62
CA ILE A 312 2.12 -2.25 22.56
C ILE A 312 3.24 -1.28 22.18
N GLY A 313 4.43 -1.79 21.87
CA GLY A 313 5.59 -0.96 21.53
C GLY A 313 5.37 -0.15 20.25
N ARG A 314 4.92 -0.80 19.18
CA ARG A 314 4.57 -0.12 17.93
C ARG A 314 3.42 0.87 18.14
N TYR A 315 2.40 0.51 18.91
CA TYR A 315 1.28 1.42 19.20
C TYR A 315 1.76 2.69 19.92
N ALA A 316 2.55 2.55 20.98
CA ALA A 316 3.07 3.68 21.73
C ALA A 316 3.96 4.58 20.84
N PHE A 317 4.82 3.97 20.03
CA PHE A 317 5.68 4.69 19.11
C PHE A 317 4.89 5.47 18.04
N ARG A 318 3.86 4.84 17.46
CA ARG A 318 2.96 5.49 16.50
C ARG A 318 2.16 6.62 17.14
N MET A 319 1.61 6.43 18.35
CA MET A 319 0.87 7.48 19.06
C MET A 319 1.75 8.67 19.39
N TYR A 320 3.03 8.46 19.71
CA TYR A 320 3.97 9.56 19.90
C TYR A 320 4.19 10.36 18.63
N LYS A 321 4.50 9.70 17.50
CA LYS A 321 4.65 10.37 16.20
C LYS A 321 3.37 11.09 15.78
N TYR A 322 2.22 10.48 16.06
CA TYR A 322 0.90 11.05 15.76
C TYR A 322 0.61 12.32 16.55
N GLY A 323 0.89 12.31 17.85
CA GLY A 323 0.80 13.51 18.68
C GLY A 323 1.67 14.64 18.14
N LEU A 324 2.95 14.37 17.82
CA LEU A 324 3.84 15.38 17.24
C LEU A 324 3.26 15.98 15.95
N GLY A 325 2.73 15.14 15.06
CA GLY A 325 2.08 15.58 13.82
C GLY A 325 0.86 16.45 14.08
N ILE A 326 -0.06 16.03 14.97
CA ILE A 326 -1.26 16.78 15.32
C ILE A 326 -0.91 18.17 15.88
N TYR A 327 0.01 18.25 16.85
CA TYR A 327 0.38 19.54 17.45
C TYR A 327 1.07 20.46 16.47
N GLN A 328 1.97 19.93 15.63
CA GLN A 328 2.64 20.71 14.59
C GLN A 328 1.64 21.27 13.58
N TYR A 329 0.70 20.44 13.11
CA TYR A 329 -0.25 20.85 12.06
C TYR A 329 -1.32 21.79 12.61
N GLN A 330 -1.74 21.61 13.86
CA GLN A 330 -2.72 22.47 14.49
C GLN A 330 -2.23 23.92 14.63
N GLU A 331 -0.94 24.14 14.88
CA GLU A 331 -0.33 25.47 14.97
C GLU A 331 -0.59 26.33 13.72
N TYR A 332 -0.62 25.69 12.54
CA TYR A 332 -0.76 26.38 11.25
C TYR A 332 -2.10 26.11 10.56
N SER A 333 -2.98 25.29 11.16
CA SER A 333 -4.24 24.82 10.57
C SER A 333 -5.11 25.94 10.00
N ASP A 334 -5.26 27.06 10.71
CA ASP A 334 -6.05 28.23 10.26
C ASP A 334 -5.49 28.94 9.02
N ARG A 335 -4.20 28.73 8.70
CA ARG A 335 -3.54 29.33 7.55
C ARG A 335 -3.50 28.41 6.33
N ILE A 336 -3.57 27.10 6.55
CA ILE A 336 -3.33 26.10 5.50
C ILE A 336 -4.59 25.33 5.11
N LEU A 337 -5.47 25.01 6.06
CA LEU A 337 -6.67 24.19 5.83
C LEU A 337 -7.89 25.06 5.55
N SER A 338 -8.65 24.68 4.52
CA SER A 338 -10.00 25.23 4.31
C SER A 338 -10.93 24.81 5.46
N GLU A 339 -12.17 25.31 5.51
CA GLU A 339 -13.15 24.82 6.49
C GLU A 339 -13.41 23.31 6.34
N TYR A 340 -13.48 22.80 5.10
CA TYR A 340 -13.58 21.36 4.85
C TYR A 340 -12.34 20.59 5.35
N GLY A 341 -11.14 21.12 5.09
CA GLY A 341 -9.90 20.53 5.61
C GLY A 341 -9.84 20.53 7.13
N LYS A 342 -10.33 21.59 7.78
CA LYS A 342 -10.42 21.69 9.26
C LYS A 342 -11.39 20.68 9.84
N GLU A 343 -12.55 20.46 9.20
CA GLU A 343 -13.52 19.44 9.62
C GLU A 343 -12.88 18.04 9.60
N MET A 344 -12.20 17.69 8.50
CA MET A 344 -11.50 16.41 8.40
C MET A 344 -10.35 16.30 9.42
N PHE A 345 -9.56 17.36 9.59
CA PHE A 345 -8.47 17.38 10.57
C PHE A 345 -8.96 17.25 12.01
N ALA A 346 -10.13 17.81 12.33
CA ALA A 346 -10.75 17.68 13.65
C ALA A 346 -11.03 16.21 13.99
N ILE A 347 -11.48 15.39 13.02
CA ILE A 347 -11.69 13.95 13.22
C ILE A 347 -10.38 13.26 13.63
N PHE A 348 -9.28 13.59 12.96
CA PHE A 348 -7.96 13.03 13.28
C PHE A 348 -7.50 13.43 14.69
N ARG A 349 -7.58 14.73 15.02
CA ARG A 349 -7.20 15.25 16.34
C ARG A 349 -8.03 14.61 17.46
N GLU A 350 -9.35 14.61 17.33
CA GLU A 350 -10.24 14.02 18.35
C GLU A 350 -10.01 12.51 18.49
N GLY A 351 -9.72 11.84 17.37
CA GLY A 351 -9.29 10.45 17.34
C GLY A 351 -8.02 10.21 18.15
N TYR A 352 -6.99 11.04 17.95
CA TYR A 352 -5.75 11.00 18.72
C TYR A 352 -6.01 11.20 20.22
N GLU A 353 -6.70 12.28 20.59
CA GLU A 353 -6.98 12.64 21.99
C GLU A 353 -7.72 11.50 22.72
N LYS A 354 -8.74 10.93 22.07
CA LYS A 354 -9.50 9.81 22.63
C LYS A 354 -8.66 8.56 22.84
N LEU A 355 -7.84 8.18 21.86
CA LEU A 355 -6.99 6.99 21.94
C LEU A 355 -5.88 7.15 22.97
N TYR A 356 -5.26 8.33 23.01
CA TYR A 356 -4.21 8.64 23.97
C TYR A 356 -4.77 8.67 25.40
N GLU A 357 -5.89 9.36 25.65
CA GLU A 357 -6.48 9.43 26.99
C GLU A 357 -6.88 8.05 27.52
N LYS A 358 -7.48 7.20 26.67
CA LYS A 358 -7.85 5.83 27.03
C LYS A 358 -6.66 5.01 27.57
N ARG A 359 -5.45 5.26 27.05
CA ARG A 359 -4.23 4.49 27.36
C ARG A 359 -3.13 5.34 27.97
N LYS A 360 -3.48 6.50 28.54
CA LYS A 360 -2.52 7.49 29.03
C LYS A 360 -1.51 6.90 30.01
N GLU A 361 -1.99 6.16 31.00
CA GLU A 361 -1.14 5.50 31.99
C GLU A 361 -0.15 4.51 31.36
N LEU A 362 -0.60 3.73 30.38
CA LEU A 362 0.26 2.80 29.64
C LEU A 362 1.32 3.57 28.86
N PHE A 363 0.92 4.52 28.02
CA PHE A 363 1.86 5.24 27.17
C PHE A 363 2.88 6.07 27.95
N ASP A 364 2.45 6.74 29.03
CA ASP A 364 3.33 7.55 29.87
C ASP A 364 4.35 6.71 30.66
N SER A 365 4.07 5.40 30.83
CA SER A 365 4.99 4.48 31.50
C SER A 365 6.11 3.95 30.59
N LEU A 366 5.95 4.07 29.26
CA LEU A 366 6.85 3.50 28.27
C LEU A 366 7.95 4.48 27.85
N ASP A 367 9.18 3.97 27.71
CA ASP A 367 10.31 4.70 27.13
C ASP A 367 10.51 4.31 25.66
N ILE A 368 10.20 5.27 24.77
CA ILE A 368 10.31 5.14 23.31
C ILE A 368 11.29 6.16 22.71
N LYS A 369 12.03 6.91 23.54
CA LYS A 369 12.84 8.07 23.07
C LYS A 369 13.98 7.69 22.15
N ASP A 370 14.51 6.48 22.30
CA ASP A 370 15.62 6.00 21.50
C ASP A 370 15.18 5.20 20.28
N GLN A 371 13.89 5.05 19.98
CA GLN A 371 13.44 4.31 18.78
C GLN A 371 13.99 4.95 17.50
N VAL A 372 14.35 4.12 16.51
CA VAL A 372 14.79 4.59 15.19
C VAL A 372 13.56 4.87 14.31
N TYR A 373 13.74 5.31 13.07
CA TYR A 373 12.62 5.69 12.20
C TYR A 373 11.58 4.57 12.04
N VAL A 374 12.08 3.33 11.87
CA VAL A 374 11.32 2.09 11.91
C VAL A 374 11.41 1.49 13.31
N PHE A 375 10.30 0.98 13.85
CA PHE A 375 10.25 0.45 15.22
C PHE A 375 11.16 -0.77 15.40
N ASP A 376 11.93 -0.79 16.49
CA ASP A 376 12.80 -1.90 16.88
C ASP A 376 12.33 -2.52 18.21
N LEU A 377 11.83 -3.77 18.12
CA LEU A 377 11.31 -4.53 19.25
C LEU A 377 12.38 -4.83 20.31
N GLU A 378 13.59 -5.19 19.90
CA GLU A 378 14.65 -5.55 20.84
C GLU A 378 15.12 -4.30 21.62
N LYS A 379 15.21 -3.17 20.91
CA LYS A 379 15.46 -1.87 21.55
C LYS A 379 14.35 -1.49 22.52
N PHE A 380 13.09 -1.69 22.14
CA PHE A 380 11.94 -1.43 23.00
C PHE A 380 11.97 -2.30 24.27
N LYS A 381 12.20 -3.61 24.12
CA LYS A 381 12.31 -4.57 25.24
C LYS A 381 13.44 -4.18 26.20
N SER A 382 14.60 -3.81 25.68
CA SER A 382 15.77 -3.44 26.50
C SER A 382 15.49 -2.28 27.46
N LYS A 383 14.63 -1.33 27.05
CA LYS A 383 14.31 -0.12 27.82
C LYS A 383 13.14 -0.29 28.79
N ASN A 384 12.19 -1.14 28.43
CA ASN A 384 10.91 -1.24 29.12
C ASN A 384 10.76 -2.49 29.99
N LEU A 385 11.49 -3.57 29.72
CA LEU A 385 11.41 -4.80 30.51
C LEU A 385 12.48 -4.89 31.60
N GLN A 386 13.62 -4.22 31.43
CA GLN A 386 14.71 -4.21 32.41
C GLN A 386 14.42 -3.38 33.67
N LYS A 387 13.27 -2.69 33.74
CA LYS A 387 12.81 -1.96 34.94
C LYS A 387 12.11 -2.84 35.98
N THR A 388 12.03 -4.15 35.74
CA THR A 388 11.45 -5.14 36.66
C THR A 388 12.54 -6.06 37.20
N ILE A 389 13.42 -5.54 38.07
CA ILE A 389 14.30 -6.34 38.95
C ILE A 389 14.19 -5.79 40.36
#